data_AF-N8QE53-F1
#
_entry.id   AF-N8QE53-F1
#
_cell.length_a   1.000
_cell.length_b   1.000
_cell.length_c   1.000
_cell.angle_alpha   90.00
_cell.angle_beta   90.00
_cell.angle_gamma   90.00
#
_symmetry.space_group_name_H-M   'P 1'
#
loop_
_entity.id
_entity.type
_entity.pdbx_description
1 polymer ?
#
loop_
_entity_poly.entity_id
_entity_poly.type
_entity_poly.pdbx_seq_one_letter_code
_entity_poly.pdbx_strand_id
1 'polypeptide(L)'
;MPQNNPKPILEQIYNFIVERPAIGSQSQFMQLKIFLSELHESDQSTFEALKPYNYKGVFNGKVQTILAHAAPSFLQKNEFLDWISKQLEH
;
A
#
# COMPACT_ATOMS: atom_id res chain seq x y z
N MET A 1 -4.11 -24.79 -3.71
CA MET A 1 -4.47 -23.44 -4.21
C MET A 1 -3.17 -22.70 -4.47
N PRO A 2 -2.99 -22.01 -5.61
CA PRO A 2 -1.74 -21.31 -5.86
C PRO A 2 -1.57 -20.26 -4.76
N GLN A 3 -0.39 -20.24 -4.14
CA GLN A 3 0.00 -19.16 -3.25
C GLN A 3 0.04 -17.90 -4.12
N ASN A 4 -0.98 -17.04 -4.03
CA ASN A 4 -0.94 -15.71 -4.65
C ASN A 4 0.26 -14.99 -4.03
N ASN A 5 1.37 -15.01 -4.75
CA ASN A 5 2.59 -14.36 -4.27
C ASN A 5 2.26 -12.85 -4.26
N PRO A 6 2.23 -12.17 -3.10
CA PRO A 6 1.79 -10.78 -3.05
C PRO A 6 2.77 -9.85 -3.79
N LYS A 7 4.06 -10.24 -3.88
CA LYS A 7 5.13 -9.42 -4.46
C LYS A 7 4.88 -8.93 -5.90
N PRO A 8 4.54 -9.78 -6.88
CA PRO A 8 4.21 -9.33 -8.23
C PRO A 8 3.07 -8.30 -8.30
N ILE A 9 2.01 -8.49 -7.51
CA ILE A 9 0.87 -7.57 -7.48
C ILE A 9 1.27 -6.23 -6.86
N LEU A 10 2.00 -6.26 -5.74
CA LEU A 10 2.53 -5.07 -5.09
C LEU A 10 3.44 -4.27 -6.02
N GLU A 11 4.32 -4.96 -6.77
CA GLU A 11 5.20 -4.34 -7.74
C GLU A 11 4.43 -3.73 -8.92
N GLN A 12 3.40 -4.40 -9.43
CA GLN A 12 2.57 -3.88 -10.51
C GLN A 12 1.84 -2.60 -10.08
N ILE A 13 1.22 -2.59 -8.90
CA ILE A 13 0.54 -1.41 -8.33
C ILE A 13 1.55 -0.28 -8.13
N TYR A 14 2.73 -0.58 -7.59
CA TYR A 14 3.79 0.40 -7.42
C TYR A 14 4.19 1.04 -8.75
N ASN A 15 4.48 0.21 -9.76
CA ASN A 15 4.89 0.68 -11.09
C ASN A 15 3.79 1.56 -11.72
N PHE A 16 2.52 1.20 -11.58
CA PHE A 16 1.39 2.03 -12.03
C PHE A 16 1.31 3.38 -11.31
N ILE A 17 1.58 3.41 -10.01
CA ILE A 17 1.50 4.64 -9.21
C ILE A 17 2.67 5.58 -9.51
N VAL A 18 3.88 5.06 -9.72
CA VAL A 18 5.04 5.92 -10.03
C VAL A 18 4.95 6.60 -11.40
N GLU A 19 4.13 6.06 -12.30
CA GLU A 19 3.79 6.72 -13.57
C GLU A 19 2.85 7.92 -13.40
N ARG A 20 2.18 8.06 -12.24
CA ARG A 20 1.28 9.19 -11.99
C ARG A 20 2.07 10.50 -11.87
N PRO A 21 1.64 11.58 -12.55
CA PRO A 21 2.26 12.89 -12.40
C PRO A 21 2.31 13.31 -10.94
N ALA A 22 3.44 13.91 -10.52
CA ALA A 22 3.62 14.52 -9.21
C ALA A 22 3.54 13.58 -7.99
N ILE A 23 3.51 12.25 -8.15
CA ILE A 23 3.55 11.34 -7.00
C ILE A 23 4.80 11.54 -6.11
N GLY A 24 5.94 11.86 -6.73
CA GLY A 24 7.20 12.15 -6.03
C GLY A 24 7.18 13.44 -5.20
N SER A 25 6.25 14.36 -5.46
CA SER A 25 6.09 15.60 -4.67
C SER A 25 4.97 15.53 -3.63
N GLN A 26 4.22 14.42 -3.58
CA GLN A 26 3.24 14.16 -2.53
C GLN A 26 3.93 13.84 -1.20
N SER A 27 3.26 14.11 -0.09
CA SER A 27 3.74 13.66 1.22
C SER A 27 3.73 12.14 1.32
N GLN A 28 4.57 11.57 2.19
CA GLN A 28 4.60 10.12 2.42
C GLN A 28 3.22 9.57 2.80
N PHE A 29 2.45 10.29 3.61
CA PHE A 29 1.07 9.93 3.94
C PHE A 29 0.19 9.80 2.69
N MET A 30 0.30 10.73 1.74
CA MET A 30 -0.49 10.73 0.51
C MET A 30 -0.04 9.62 -0.45
N GLN A 31 1.27 9.39 -0.57
CA GLN A 31 1.82 8.29 -1.36
C GLN A 31 1.32 6.93 -0.85
N LEU A 32 1.40 6.71 0.45
CA LEU A 32 0.88 5.51 1.11
C LEU A 32 -0.64 5.39 0.98
N LYS A 33 -1.38 6.50 1.12
CA LYS A 33 -2.83 6.53 0.90
C LYS A 33 -3.19 6.03 -0.49
N ILE A 34 -2.53 6.55 -1.52
CA ILE A 34 -2.77 6.18 -2.92
C ILE A 34 -2.44 4.70 -3.13
N PHE A 35 -1.27 4.25 -2.68
CA PHE A 35 -0.86 2.86 -2.81
C PHE A 35 -1.83 1.89 -2.14
N LEU A 36 -2.17 2.15 -0.88
CA LEU A 36 -3.04 1.27 -0.11
C LEU A 36 -4.50 1.32 -0.59
N SER A 37 -4.95 2.43 -1.18
CA SER A 37 -6.27 2.48 -1.81
C SER A 37 -6.36 1.67 -3.10
N GLU A 38 -5.26 1.55 -3.86
CA GLU A 38 -5.22 0.72 -5.08
C GLU A 38 -5.05 -0.77 -4.74
N LEU A 39 -4.34 -1.09 -3.65
CA LEU A 39 -4.20 -2.45 -3.15
C LEU A 39 -5.48 -2.99 -2.49
N HIS A 40 -6.37 -2.09 -2.05
CA HIS A 40 -7.61 -2.45 -1.41
C HIS A 40 -8.53 -3.25 -2.35
N GLU A 41 -8.94 -4.45 -1.92
CA GLU A 41 -9.68 -5.40 -2.76
C GLU A 41 -11.21 -5.23 -2.73
N SER A 42 -11.73 -4.32 -1.90
CA SER A 42 -13.17 -4.06 -1.75
C SER A 42 -13.53 -2.70 -2.33
N ASP A 43 -14.79 -2.30 -2.17
CA ASP A 43 -15.28 -0.99 -2.62
C ASP A 43 -14.43 0.15 -2.03
N GLN A 44 -13.99 1.08 -2.88
CA GLN A 44 -13.12 2.19 -2.48
C GLN A 44 -13.70 3.05 -1.35
N SER A 45 -15.02 3.11 -1.19
CA SER A 45 -15.66 3.83 -0.08
C SER A 45 -15.39 3.20 1.30
N THR A 46 -14.94 1.94 1.32
CA THR A 46 -14.62 1.19 2.55
C THR A 46 -13.14 1.31 2.97
N PHE A 47 -12.33 2.00 2.16
CA PHE A 47 -10.95 2.33 2.51
C PHE A 47 -10.88 3.60 3.36
N GLU A 48 -10.23 3.52 4.51
CA GLU A 48 -10.05 4.64 5.43
C GLU A 48 -8.57 4.99 5.59
N ALA A 49 -8.22 6.26 5.43
CA ALA A 49 -6.88 6.78 5.69
C ALA A 49 -6.94 7.80 6.84
N LEU A 50 -6.58 7.35 8.04
CA LEU A 50 -6.62 8.11 9.28
C LEU A 50 -5.23 8.64 9.60
N LYS A 51 -5.11 9.97 9.73
CA LYS A 51 -3.83 10.62 10.06
C LYS A 51 -3.33 10.18 11.46
N PRO A 52 -2.00 10.13 11.69
CA PRO A 52 -0.95 10.46 10.73
C PRO A 52 -0.55 9.31 9.80
N TYR A 53 -0.76 8.03 10.17
CA TYR A 53 -0.22 6.87 9.42
C TYR A 53 -1.05 5.58 9.58
N ASN A 54 -2.38 5.67 9.69
CA ASN A 54 -3.24 4.50 9.85
C ASN A 54 -4.09 4.30 8.60
N TYR A 55 -4.08 3.09 8.04
CA TYR A 55 -4.83 2.77 6.82
C TYR A 55 -5.61 1.49 7.03
N LYS A 56 -6.93 1.56 6.91
CA LYS A 56 -7.82 0.42 7.13
C LYS A 56 -8.51 0.06 5.82
N GLY A 57 -8.53 -1.24 5.52
CA GLY A 57 -9.12 -1.76 4.31
C GLY A 57 -9.12 -3.29 4.30
N VAL A 58 -9.64 -3.85 3.22
CA VAL A 58 -9.51 -5.26 2.86
C VAL A 58 -8.23 -5.44 2.06
N PHE A 59 -7.32 -6.25 2.57
CA PHE A 59 -6.07 -6.63 1.92
C PHE A 59 -5.91 -8.15 2.02
N ASN A 60 -5.59 -8.82 0.92
CA ASN A 60 -5.47 -10.28 0.87
C ASN A 60 -6.70 -11.00 1.47
N GLY A 61 -7.90 -10.51 1.13
CA GLY A 61 -9.19 -11.01 1.61
C GLY A 61 -9.53 -10.74 3.08
N LYS A 62 -8.71 -10.00 3.84
CA LYS A 62 -8.95 -9.70 5.26
C LYS A 62 -9.10 -8.21 5.53
N VAL A 63 -10.06 -7.85 6.39
CA VAL A 63 -10.13 -6.50 6.97
C VAL A 63 -8.96 -6.34 7.93
N GLN A 64 -8.05 -5.43 7.64
CA GLN A 64 -6.89 -5.14 8.48
C GLN A 64 -6.51 -3.66 8.45
N THR A 65 -5.79 -3.24 9.49
CA THR A 65 -5.24 -1.88 9.61
C THR A 65 -3.72 -1.95 9.49
N ILE A 66 -3.16 -1.18 8.56
CA ILE A 66 -1.72 -1.03 8.37
C ILE A 66 -1.26 0.22 9.13
N LEU A 67 -0.35 0.03 10.09
CA LEU A 67 0.24 1.09 10.92
C LEU A 67 1.57 1.54 10.32
N ALA A 68 1.55 2.56 9.45
CA ALA A 68 2.69 2.95 8.62
C ALA A 68 3.66 3.95 9.27
N HIS A 69 3.69 4.06 10.60
CA HIS A 69 4.54 5.00 11.33
C HIS A 69 6.04 4.79 11.08
N ALA A 70 6.44 3.55 10.81
CA ALA A 70 7.81 3.14 10.49
C ALA A 70 7.97 2.73 9.03
N ALA A 71 7.08 3.18 8.14
CA ALA A 71 7.18 2.86 6.72
C ALA A 71 8.44 3.50 6.11
N PRO A 72 9.20 2.77 5.28
CA PRO A 72 10.24 3.35 4.44
C PRO A 72 9.69 4.43 3.52
N SER A 73 10.58 5.23 2.94
CA SER A 73 10.17 6.17 1.88
C SER A 73 9.51 5.40 0.75
N PHE A 74 8.36 5.89 0.26
CA PHE A 74 7.69 5.30 -0.89
C PHE A 74 8.62 5.22 -2.11
N LEU A 75 9.54 6.18 -2.26
CA LEU A 75 10.46 6.23 -3.40
C LEU A 75 11.61 5.21 -3.29
N GLN A 76 11.84 4.60 -2.13
CA GLN A 76 12.78 3.49 -1.96
C GLN A 76 12.08 2.17 -2.32
N LYS A 77 11.78 1.97 -3.61
CA LYS A 77 10.97 0.85 -4.15
C LYS A 77 11.18 -0.47 -3.42
N ASN A 78 12.42 -0.97 -3.37
CA ASN A 78 12.71 -2.29 -2.83
C ASN A 78 12.44 -2.38 -1.32
N GLU A 79 12.88 -1.39 -0.55
CA GLU A 79 12.65 -1.31 0.89
C GLU A 79 11.16 -1.20 1.20
N PHE A 80 10.44 -0.37 0.43
CA PHE A 80 9.00 -0.18 0.57
C PHE A 80 8.22 -1.47 0.24
N LEU A 81 8.51 -2.11 -0.90
CA LEU A 81 7.84 -3.34 -1.33
C LEU A 81 8.10 -4.52 -0.38
N ASP A 82 9.33 -4.65 0.13
CA ASP A 82 9.65 -5.65 1.14
C ASP A 82 8.95 -5.36 2.48
N TRP A 83 8.86 -4.09 2.88
CA TRP A 83 8.14 -3.69 4.09
C TRP A 83 6.66 -4.01 4.00
N ILE A 84 5.98 -3.60 2.91
CA ILE A 84 4.53 -3.80 2.78
C ILE A 84 4.18 -5.28 2.62
N SER A 85 5.00 -6.07 1.90
CA SER A 85 4.81 -7.52 1.81
C SER A 85 4.73 -8.15 3.20
N LYS A 86 5.62 -7.75 4.13
CA LYS A 86 5.61 -8.25 5.51
C LYS A 86 4.36 -7.81 6.29
N GLN A 87 3.83 -6.60 6.04
CA GLN A 87 2.59 -6.16 6.68
C GLN A 87 1.37 -6.97 6.26
N LEU A 88 1.40 -7.60 5.08
CA LEU A 88 0.29 -8.38 4.50
C LEU A 88 0.37 -9.88 4.80
N GLU A 89 1.53 -10.36 5.29
CA GLU A 89 1.71 -11.75 5.74
C GLU A 89 1.10 -12.00 7.13
N HIS A 90 0.82 -10.94 7.90
CA HIS A 90 0.19 -10.97 9.21
C HIS A 90 -1.33 -10.85 9.10
#